data_AF-L8LVK8-F1
#
_entry.id   AF-L8LVK8-F1
#
_cell.length_a   1.000
_cell.length_b   1.000
_cell.length_c   1.000
_cell.angle_alpha   90.00
_cell.angle_beta   90.00
_cell.angle_gamma   90.00
#
_symmetry.space_group_name_H-M   'P 1'
#
loop_
_entity.id
_entity.type
_entity.pdbx_description
1 polymer ?
#
loop_
_entity_poly.entity_id
_entity_poly.type
_entity_poly.pdbx_seq_one_letter_code
_entity_poly.pdbx_strand_id
1 'polypeptide(L)' 'MSISEDQIRTPIIDQLGVLSLQSDAAFYAPGHKRGQGINPKLVALWGKDLFKTDLPELPEL' A
#
# COMPACT_ATOMS: atom_id res chain seq x y z
N MET A 1 30.39 -5.28 11.34
CA MET A 1 30.13 -5.24 9.89
C MET A 1 29.06 -4.18 9.68
N SER A 2 29.41 -3.02 9.10
CA SER A 2 28.41 -1.98 8.82
C SER A 2 27.65 -2.40 7.57
N ILE A 3 26.37 -2.69 7.71
CA ILE A 3 25.49 -2.88 6.54
C ILE A 3 25.38 -1.52 5.87
N SER A 4 25.59 -1.46 4.55
CA SER A 4 25.42 -0.22 3.78
C SER A 4 23.95 0.19 3.81
N GLU A 5 23.64 1.49 3.90
CA GLU A 5 22.25 1.99 3.91
C GLU A 5 21.46 1.50 2.68
N ASP A 6 22.12 1.35 1.53
CA ASP A 6 21.50 0.80 0.31
C ASP A 6 21.09 -0.67 0.41
N GLN A 7 21.72 -1.45 1.31
CA GLN A 7 21.31 -2.85 1.55
C GLN A 7 20.17 -2.98 2.57
N ILE A 8 19.78 -1.88 3.22
CA ILE A 8 18.66 -1.83 4.16
C ILE A 8 17.39 -1.34 3.46
N ARG A 9 17.54 -0.48 2.44
CA ARG A 9 16.40 0.03 1.68
C ARG A 9 15.80 -1.04 0.78
N THR A 10 14.48 -1.01 0.68
CA THR A 10 13.73 -1.86 -0.26
C THR A 10 12.89 -0.94 -1.14
N PRO A 11 13.48 -0.36 -2.21
CA PRO A 11 12.90 0.79 -2.92
C PRO A 11 11.44 0.63 -3.33
N ILE A 12 11.05 -0.56 -3.79
CA ILE A 12 9.66 -0.86 -4.18
C ILE A 12 8.73 -0.84 -2.96
N ILE A 13 9.14 -1.46 -1.85
CA ILE A 13 8.33 -1.48 -0.62
C ILE A 13 8.23 -0.08 -0.02
N ASP A 14 9.33 0.67 -0.04
CA ASP A 14 9.37 2.06 0.42
C ASP A 14 8.39 2.93 -0.40
N GLN A 15 8.40 2.77 -1.73
CA GLN A 15 7.52 3.51 -2.63
C GLN A 15 6.04 3.11 -2.47
N LEU A 16 5.72 1.82 -2.33
CA LEU A 16 4.36 1.36 -2.01
C LEU A 16 3.86 1.97 -0.69
N GLY A 17 4.74 2.08 0.31
CA GLY A 17 4.44 2.76 1.57
C GLY A 17 4.04 4.22 1.36
N VAL A 18 4.81 4.97 0.57
CA VAL A 18 4.52 6.37 0.22
C VAL A 18 3.19 6.50 -0.53
N LEU A 19 2.99 5.71 -1.60
CA LEU A 19 1.80 5.75 -2.43
C LEU A 19 0.54 5.33 -1.65
N SER A 20 0.67 4.45 -0.65
CA SER A 20 -0.45 4.01 0.20
C SER A 20 -1.08 5.14 1.01
N LEU A 21 -0.31 6.20 1.30
CA LEU A 21 -0.74 7.37 2.08
C LEU A 21 -1.41 8.46 1.22
N GLN A 22 -1.27 8.39 -0.11
CA GLN A 22 -1.87 9.38 -1.01
C GLN A 22 -3.40 9.27 -1.04
N SER A 23 -4.07 10.41 -1.09
CA SER A 23 -5.53 10.55 -1.06
C SER A 23 -6.14 10.53 -2.46
N ASP A 24 -5.71 9.60 -3.32
CA ASP A 24 -6.14 9.58 -4.72
C ASP A 24 -7.56 9.04 -4.94
N ALA A 25 -8.10 9.42 -6.10
CA ALA A 25 -9.52 9.48 -6.41
C ALA A 25 -10.27 8.15 -6.34
N ALA A 26 -11.56 8.24 -5.98
CA ALA A 26 -12.49 7.15 -5.69
C ALA A 26 -12.84 6.19 -6.86
N PHE A 27 -12.14 6.29 -8.00
CA PHE A 27 -12.45 5.60 -9.26
C PHE A 27 -11.35 4.64 -9.75
N TYR A 28 -10.26 4.47 -9.01
CA TYR A 28 -9.24 3.49 -9.35
C TYR A 28 -9.60 2.09 -8.83
N ALA A 29 -9.17 1.06 -9.58
CA ALA A 29 -9.05 -0.28 -9.03
C ALA A 29 -7.96 -0.29 -7.93
N PRO A 30 -8.01 -1.22 -6.95
CA PRO A 30 -9.05 -2.24 -6.73
C PRO A 30 -10.39 -1.66 -6.24
N GLY A 31 -11.50 -2.31 -6.62
CA GLY A 31 -12.88 -1.84 -6.36
C GLY A 31 -13.27 -1.75 -4.88
N HIS A 32 -12.47 -2.29 -3.97
CA HIS A 32 -12.64 -2.13 -2.53
C HIS A 32 -12.14 -0.79 -1.99
N LYS A 33 -11.56 0.08 -2.83
CA LYS A 33 -11.23 1.48 -2.53
C LYS A 33 -10.43 1.64 -1.23
N ARG A 34 -9.24 1.03 -1.19
CA ARG A 34 -8.30 1.14 -0.04
C ARG A 34 -8.89 0.65 1.29
N GLY A 35 -9.65 -0.45 1.25
CA GLY A 35 -10.31 -1.05 2.41
C GLY A 35 -11.73 -0.58 2.71
N GLN A 36 -12.27 0.43 2.01
CA GLN A 36 -13.64 0.94 2.26
C GLN A 36 -14.75 -0.06 1.90
N GLY A 37 -14.53 -0.88 0.88
CA GLY A 37 -15.46 -1.93 0.43
C GLY A 37 -15.18 -3.30 1.03
N ILE A 38 -14.24 -3.43 1.97
CA ILE A 38 -13.87 -4.72 2.57
C ILE A 38 -14.76 -5.02 3.78
N ASN A 39 -15.06 -6.31 3.99
CA ASN A 39 -15.74 -6.78 5.18
C ASN A 39 -14.96 -6.37 6.45
N PRO A 40 -15.59 -5.70 7.44
CA PRO A 40 -14.91 -5.27 8.67
C PRO A 40 -14.20 -6.39 9.43
N LYS A 41 -14.70 -7.64 9.40
CA LYS A 41 -14.04 -8.78 10.04
C LYS A 41 -12.70 -9.11 9.38
N LEU A 42 -12.61 -8.94 8.06
CA LEU A 42 -11.38 -9.17 7.31
C LEU A 42 -10.37 -8.04 7.57
N VAL A 43 -10.83 -6.79 7.65
CA VAL A 43 -10.00 -5.65 8.06
C VAL A 43 -9.46 -5.85 9.48
N ALA A 44 -10.27 -6.35 10.40
CA ALA A 44 -9.83 -6.64 11.77
C ALA A 44 -8.79 -7.77 11.84
N LEU A 45 -8.88 -8.76 10.94
CA LEU A 45 -7.94 -9.89 10.91
C LEU A 45 -6.60 -9.55 10.27
N TRP A 46 -6.61 -8.80 9.16
CA TRP A 46 -5.42 -8.55 8.34
C TRP A 46 -4.82 -7.15 8.49
N GLY A 47 -5.54 -6.25 9.12
CA GLY A 47 -5.14 -4.85 9.25
C GLY A 47 -5.52 -4.02 8.02
N LYS A 48 -5.72 -2.72 8.26
CA LYS A 48 -6.19 -1.78 7.23
C LYS A 48 -5.11 -1.50 6.17
N ASP A 49 -3.84 -1.51 6.57
CA ASP A 49 -2.75 -1.05 5.70
C ASP A 49 -2.50 -2.01 4.54
N LEU A 50 -2.74 -3.31 4.72
CA LEU A 50 -2.74 -4.30 3.62
C LEU A 50 -3.61 -3.84 2.44
N PHE A 51 -4.83 -3.39 2.73
CA PHE A 51 -5.76 -2.97 1.69
C PHE A 51 -5.45 -1.59 1.11
N LYS A 52 -4.64 -0.78 1.79
CA LYS A 52 -4.17 0.52 1.27
C LYS A 52 -2.94 0.35 0.38
N THR A 53 -2.14 -0.68 0.61
CA THR A 53 -0.95 -1.01 -0.18
C THR A 53 -1.28 -1.87 -1.40
N ASP A 54 -2.48 -2.44 -1.46
CA ASP A 54 -3.03 -3.06 -2.67
C ASP A 54 -3.41 -1.96 -3.68
N LEU A 55 -2.40 -1.53 -4.43
CA LEU A 55 -2.46 -0.45 -5.41
C LEU A 55 -2.43 -1.03 -6.83
N PRO A 56 -3.09 -0.38 -7.80
CA PRO A 56 -2.96 -0.76 -9.20
C PRO A 56 -1.55 -0.42 -9.72
N GLU A 57 -1.29 -0.72 -10.99
CA GLU A 57 -0.10 -0.21 -11.67
C GLU A 57 -0.18 1.32 -11.78
N LEU A 58 0.57 2.01 -10.92
CA LEU A 58 0.64 3.47 -10.88
C LEU A 58 1.88 3.95 -11.66
N PRO A 59 1.81 5.07 -12.40
CA PRO A 59 2.97 5.64 -13.09
C PRO A 59 4.16 5.95 -12.17
N GLU A 60 3.90 6.19 -10.89
CA GLU A 60 4.88 6.52 -9.86
C GLU A 60 5.53 5.29 -9.21
N LEU A 61 5.12 4.08 -9.57
CA LEU A 61 5.66 2.80 -9.10
C LEU A 61 6.72 2.26 -10.06
#